data_AF-A0AA38ITK7-F1
#
_entry.id   AF-A0AA38ITK7-F1
#
_cell.length_a   1.000
_cell.length_b   1.000
_cell.length_c   1.000
_cell.angle_alpha   90.00
_cell.angle_beta   90.00
_cell.angle_gamma   90.00
#
_symmetry.space_group_name_H-M   'P 1'
#
loop_
_entity.id
_entity.type
_entity.pdbx_description
1 polymer ?
#
loop_
_entity_poly.entity_id
_entity_poly.type
_entity_poly.pdbx_seq_one_letter_code
_entity_poly.pdbx_strand_id
1 'polypeptide(L)'
;MVVKESIRYSKAEDRIFGLETLPKVNTITKKPVIANQLLCFIIHGISTKYVIPASYYFHKKLSSKELHKLALEVLQLLAECQFMVVRIVGDNHKNNVALFKHFGNGCLQTCIPHPFSVGLKLFFSFDYCHLIKNARNIFLDHDMASEDGIISANYLRELAEIQGNLVVKPVRY
;
A
#
# COMPACT_ATOMS: atom_id res chain seq x y z
N MET A 1 5.35 6.37 -1.81
CA MET A 1 6.11 6.75 -3.03
C MET A 1 7.40 7.44 -2.62
N VAL A 2 8.54 7.17 -3.28
CA VAL A 2 9.81 7.87 -2.97
C VAL A 2 9.84 9.20 -3.71
N VAL A 3 10.28 10.26 -3.04
CA VAL A 3 10.47 11.60 -3.61
C VAL A 3 11.90 12.10 -3.35
N LYS A 4 12.43 12.91 -4.26
CA LYS A 4 13.79 13.46 -4.14
C LYS A 4 13.87 14.39 -2.93
N GLU A 5 14.82 14.13 -2.04
CA GLU A 5 15.15 15.02 -0.93
C GLU A 5 15.69 16.35 -1.49
N SER A 6 14.84 17.38 -1.53
CA SER A 6 15.23 18.72 -1.96
C SER A 6 14.25 19.75 -1.41
N ILE A 7 14.77 20.92 -1.03
CA ILE A 7 13.96 22.06 -0.61
C ILE A 7 13.83 23.00 -1.82
N ARG A 8 12.62 23.47 -2.09
CA ARG A 8 12.38 24.49 -3.12
C ARG A 8 11.49 25.59 -2.57
N TYR A 9 11.86 26.84 -2.84
CA TYR A 9 11.00 27.97 -2.58
C TYR A 9 10.22 28.32 -3.85
N SER A 10 8.90 28.42 -3.75
CA SER A 10 8.04 28.92 -4.82
C SER A 10 7.68 30.36 -4.52
N LYS A 11 8.09 31.27 -5.41
CA LYS A 11 7.73 32.70 -5.30
C LYS A 11 6.24 32.95 -5.56
N ALA A 12 5.61 32.12 -6.39
CA ALA A 12 4.20 32.27 -6.74
C ALA A 12 3.25 32.00 -5.55
N GLU A 13 3.62 31.04 -4.71
CA GLU A 13 2.84 30.65 -3.52
C GLU A 13 3.44 31.21 -2.22
N ASP A 14 4.55 31.94 -2.32
CA ASP A 14 5.40 32.38 -1.20
C ASP A 14 5.62 31.26 -0.16
N ARG A 15 6.00 30.07 -0.65
CA ARG A 15 6.01 28.84 0.16
C ARG A 15 7.24 27.98 -0.08
N ILE A 16 7.73 27.36 0.99
CA ILE A 16 8.81 26.37 0.95
C ILE A 16 8.22 24.95 0.84
N PHE A 17 8.70 24.20 -0.15
CA PHE A 17 8.36 22.81 -0.43
C PHE A 17 9.51 21.86 -0.08
N GLY A 18 9.17 20.58 0.09
CA GLY A 18 10.14 19.51 0.36
C GLY A 18 10.30 19.17 1.85
N LEU A 19 9.55 19.85 2.72
CA LEU A 19 9.49 19.55 4.14
C LEU A 19 8.36 18.56 4.47
N GLU A 20 8.50 17.86 5.58
CA GLU A 20 7.47 16.97 6.11
C GLU A 20 6.19 17.72 6.49
N THR A 21 5.03 17.18 6.10
CA THR A 21 3.71 17.78 6.29
C THR A 21 2.80 16.98 7.23
N LEU A 22 3.35 16.00 7.96
CA LEU A 22 2.59 15.23 8.94
C LEU A 22 2.02 16.15 10.04
N PRO A 23 0.78 15.93 10.51
CA PRO A 23 0.22 16.66 11.64
C PRO A 23 1.03 16.35 12.91
N LYS A 24 1.87 17.29 13.35
CA LYS A 24 2.71 17.12 14.55
C LYS A 24 1.95 17.60 15.79
N VAL A 25 1.89 16.76 16.82
CA VAL A 25 1.47 17.17 18.16
C VAL A 25 2.60 18.01 18.76
N ASN A 26 2.36 19.31 18.97
CA ASN A 26 3.13 20.24 19.80
C ASN A 26 4.66 20.10 19.78
N THR A 27 5.32 20.50 18.68
CA THR A 27 6.79 20.71 18.72
C THR A 27 7.20 21.97 17.97
N ILE A 28 7.00 23.11 18.64
CA ILE A 28 7.54 24.43 18.25
C ILE A 28 9.09 24.42 18.18
N THR A 29 9.73 23.37 18.71
CA THR A 29 11.19 23.29 18.95
C THR A 29 11.97 22.33 18.04
N LYS A 30 11.36 21.65 17.06
CA LYS A 30 12.10 20.72 16.18
C LYS A 30 12.55 21.38 14.88
N LYS A 31 13.83 21.15 14.52
CA LYS A 31 14.40 21.54 13.22
C LYS A 31 13.54 21.00 12.05
N PRO A 32 13.38 21.76 10.96
CA PRO A 32 12.64 21.31 9.80
C PRO A 32 13.28 20.03 9.21
N VAL A 33 12.45 19.05 8.87
CA VAL A 33 12.87 17.76 8.34
C VAL A 33 12.52 17.69 6.86
N ILE A 34 13.52 17.41 6.02
CA ILE A 34 13.33 17.18 4.58
C ILE A 34 12.67 15.82 4.38
N ALA A 35 11.55 15.81 3.67
CA ALA A 35 10.81 14.60 3.34
C ALA A 35 11.49 13.82 2.20
N ASN A 36 11.32 12.50 2.21
CA ASN A 36 11.84 11.60 1.18
C ASN A 36 10.77 10.63 0.65
N GLN A 37 9.59 10.67 1.25
CA GLN A 37 8.46 9.84 0.88
C GLN A 37 7.18 10.68 0.84
N LEU A 38 6.28 10.28 -0.06
CA LEU A 38 4.91 10.77 -0.16
C LEU A 38 3.97 9.60 0.15
N LEU A 39 3.12 9.80 1.15
CA LEU A 39 1.93 8.99 1.42
C LEU A 39 0.74 9.64 0.71
N CYS A 40 -0.06 8.85 0.01
CA CYS A 40 -1.30 9.29 -0.61
C CYS A 40 -2.42 8.33 -0.23
N PHE A 41 -3.56 8.88 0.18
CA PHE A 41 -4.82 8.16 0.26
C PHE A 41 -5.64 8.50 -0.98
N ILE A 42 -6.01 7.47 -1.74
CA ILE A 42 -6.72 7.63 -3.03
C ILE A 42 -8.02 6.84 -2.96
N ILE A 43 -9.13 7.51 -3.23
CA ILE A 43 -10.45 6.90 -3.32
C ILE A 43 -10.62 6.36 -4.73
N HIS A 44 -11.09 5.12 -4.81
CA HIS A 44 -11.53 4.51 -6.06
C HIS A 44 -13.02 4.21 -5.94
N GLY A 45 -13.80 4.71 -6.90
CA GLY A 45 -15.21 4.39 -6.99
C GLY A 45 -15.42 2.94 -7.39
N ILE A 46 -16.32 2.24 -6.67
CA ILE A 46 -16.63 0.82 -6.91
C ILE A 46 -17.80 0.70 -7.89
N SER A 47 -18.90 1.42 -7.62
CA SER A 47 -20.08 1.44 -8.50
C SER A 47 -19.86 2.33 -9.73
N THR A 48 -19.22 3.48 -9.53
CA THR A 48 -18.93 4.46 -10.58
C THR A 48 -17.44 4.61 -10.74
N LYS A 49 -16.94 4.66 -11.98
CA LYS A 49 -15.51 4.81 -12.26
C LYS A 49 -15.03 6.23 -11.96
N TYR A 50 -14.35 6.41 -10.84
CA TYR A 50 -13.59 7.62 -10.53
C TYR A 50 -12.37 7.29 -9.66
N VAL A 51 -11.36 8.16 -9.72
CA VAL A 51 -10.16 8.10 -8.89
C VAL A 51 -9.88 9.50 -8.37
N ILE A 52 -9.92 9.68 -7.04
CA ILE A 52 -9.78 10.99 -6.40
C ILE A 52 -8.73 10.89 -5.29
N PRO A 53 -7.67 11.69 -5.30
CA PRO A 53 -6.79 11.84 -4.13
C PRO A 53 -7.57 12.44 -2.96
N ALA A 54 -7.73 11.67 -1.87
CA ALA A 54 -8.40 12.15 -0.65
C ALA A 54 -7.47 13.01 0.20
N SER A 55 -6.22 12.57 0.37
CA SER A 55 -5.21 13.30 1.14
C SER A 55 -3.81 12.84 0.78
N TYR A 56 -2.82 13.68 1.10
CA TYR A 56 -1.41 13.36 0.88
C TYR A 56 -0.54 13.98 1.96
N TYR A 57 0.55 13.29 2.30
CA TYR A 57 1.48 13.71 3.33
C TYR A 57 2.93 13.43 2.91
N PHE A 58 3.76 14.46 2.94
CA PHE A 58 5.20 14.32 2.81
C PHE A 58 5.78 13.89 4.16
N HIS A 59 6.62 12.86 4.18
CA HIS A 59 7.25 12.37 5.39
C HIS A 59 8.66 11.86 5.15
N LYS A 60 9.46 11.78 6.22
CA LYS A 60 10.77 11.09 6.18
C LYS A 60 10.71 9.69 6.79
N LYS A 61 9.94 9.54 7.88
CA LYS A 61 9.64 8.26 8.53
C LYS A 61 8.20 8.32 9.01
N LEU A 62 7.49 7.21 8.84
CA LEU A 62 6.11 7.09 9.29
C LEU A 62 5.96 5.77 10.06
N SER A 63 5.56 5.87 11.31
CA SER A 63 5.22 4.70 12.13
C SER A 63 3.84 4.16 11.75
N SER A 64 3.60 2.88 12.02
CA SER A 64 2.28 2.27 11.80
C SER A 64 1.18 2.92 12.65
N LYS A 65 1.53 3.46 13.83
CA LYS A 65 0.59 4.19 14.70
C LYS A 65 0.19 5.53 14.09
N GLU A 66 1.14 6.28 13.54
CA GLU A 66 0.85 7.53 12.84
C GLU A 66 0.03 7.28 11.58
N LEU A 67 0.39 6.25 10.81
CA LEU A 67 -0.37 5.84 9.63
C LEU A 67 -1.81 5.46 9.98
N HIS A 68 -2.03 4.76 11.10
CA HIS A 68 -3.37 4.42 11.60
C HIS A 68 -4.17 5.67 11.96
N LYS A 69 -3.56 6.63 12.66
CA LYS A 69 -4.21 7.90 12.97
C LYS A 69 -4.63 8.66 11.71
N LEU A 70 -3.72 8.79 10.73
CA LEU A 70 -4.03 9.43 9.45
C LEU A 70 -5.14 8.71 8.69
N ALA A 71 -5.11 7.38 8.67
CA ALA A 71 -6.16 6.59 8.02
C ALA A 71 -7.53 6.82 8.67
N LEU A 72 -7.61 6.90 10.01
CA LEU A 72 -8.83 7.23 10.73
C LEU A 72 -9.33 8.65 10.41
N GLU A 73 -8.44 9.64 10.42
CA GLU A 73 -8.78 11.03 10.05
C GLU A 73 -9.35 11.11 8.63
N VAL A 74 -8.72 10.41 7.68
CA VAL A 74 -9.22 10.34 6.29
C VAL A 74 -10.57 9.66 6.22
N LEU A 75 -10.74 8.50 6.87
CA LEU A 75 -12.03 7.80 6.91
C LEU A 75 -13.15 8.68 7.48
N GLN A 76 -12.85 9.45 8.53
CA GLN A 76 -13.81 10.38 9.13
C GLN A 76 -14.22 11.47 8.14
N LEU A 77 -13.24 12.16 7.51
CA LEU A 77 -13.51 13.21 6.52
C LEU A 77 -14.32 12.68 5.33
N LEU A 78 -14.04 11.45 4.89
CA LEU A 78 -14.79 10.80 3.82
C LEU A 78 -16.23 10.49 4.24
N ALA A 79 -16.45 10.03 5.47
CA ALA A 79 -17.79 9.81 6.01
C ALA A 79 -18.59 11.12 6.12
N GLU A 80 -17.94 12.21 6.56
CA GLU A 80 -18.53 13.56 6.60
C GLU A 80 -18.91 14.07 5.19
N CYS A 81 -18.10 13.72 4.18
CA CYS A 81 -18.40 13.96 2.77
C CYS A 81 -19.39 12.95 2.16
N GLN A 82 -20.05 12.11 2.98
CA GLN A 82 -21.03 11.10 2.55
C GLN A 82 -20.47 9.99 1.66
N PHE A 83 -19.15 9.79 1.61
CA PHE A 83 -18.56 8.62 0.97
C PHE A 83 -18.70 7.39 1.87
N MET A 84 -19.23 6.31 1.32
CA MET A 84 -19.24 5.01 1.98
C MET A 84 -17.97 4.23 1.67
N VAL A 85 -16.98 4.32 2.56
CA VAL A 85 -15.73 3.57 2.41
C VAL A 85 -15.92 2.13 2.85
N VAL A 86 -16.01 1.21 1.89
CA VAL A 86 -16.21 -0.21 2.21
C VAL A 86 -14.90 -0.97 2.39
N ARG A 87 -13.78 -0.51 1.80
CA ARG A 87 -12.53 -1.27 1.79
C ARG A 87 -11.29 -0.37 1.79
N ILE A 88 -10.28 -0.76 2.56
CA ILE A 88 -8.91 -0.23 2.45
C ILE A 88 -8.03 -1.26 1.74
N VAL A 89 -7.25 -0.77 0.78
CA VAL A 89 -6.26 -1.55 0.04
C VAL A 89 -4.88 -0.97 0.33
N GLY A 90 -3.92 -1.83 0.69
CA GLY A 90 -2.51 -1.47 0.86
C GLY A 90 -1.60 -2.51 0.24
N ASP A 91 -0.31 -2.22 0.12
CA ASP A 91 0.67 -3.27 -0.19
C ASP A 91 0.88 -4.20 1.03
N ASN A 92 1.54 -5.35 0.81
CA ASN A 92 1.88 -6.28 1.90
C ASN A 92 3.20 -5.89 2.61
N HIS A 93 3.50 -4.59 2.73
CA HIS A 93 4.66 -4.12 3.49
C HIS A 93 4.37 -4.13 4.99
N LYS A 94 5.42 -4.34 5.81
CA LYS A 94 5.33 -4.46 7.28
C LYS A 94 4.49 -3.36 7.95
N ASN A 95 4.61 -2.11 7.48
CA ASN A 95 3.84 -0.99 8.03
C ASN A 95 2.33 -1.08 7.75
N ASN A 96 1.93 -1.54 6.56
CA ASN A 96 0.53 -1.72 6.19
C ASN A 96 -0.07 -2.95 6.87
N VAL A 97 0.70 -4.03 7.03
CA VAL A 97 0.30 -5.16 7.88
C VAL A 97 0.04 -4.71 9.31
N ALA A 98 0.94 -3.89 9.87
CA ALA A 98 0.77 -3.33 11.21
C ALA A 98 -0.42 -2.36 11.30
N LEU A 99 -0.67 -1.55 10.27
CA LEU A 99 -1.87 -0.71 10.16
C LEU A 99 -3.15 -1.56 10.28
N PHE A 100 -3.28 -2.63 9.49
CA PHE A 100 -4.46 -3.49 9.54
C PHE A 100 -4.60 -4.22 10.89
N LYS A 101 -3.48 -4.57 11.53
CA LYS A 101 -3.50 -5.06 12.91
C LYS A 101 -4.00 -4.00 13.90
N HIS A 102 -3.62 -2.73 13.75
CA HIS A 102 -4.13 -1.66 14.62
C HIS A 102 -5.64 -1.51 14.51
N PHE A 103 -6.19 -1.61 13.30
CA PHE A 103 -7.65 -1.65 13.11
C PHE A 103 -8.31 -2.87 13.76
N GLY A 104 -7.67 -4.04 13.74
CA GLY A 104 -8.15 -5.28 14.34
C GLY A 104 -7.72 -5.52 15.80
N ASN A 105 -7.47 -4.46 16.58
CA ASN A 105 -7.05 -4.55 17.99
C ASN A 105 -5.82 -5.44 18.25
N GLY A 106 -4.82 -5.36 17.36
CA GLY A 106 -3.57 -6.13 17.41
C GLY A 106 -3.60 -7.40 16.55
N CYS A 107 -4.76 -7.85 16.12
CA CYS A 107 -4.93 -9.02 15.26
C CYS A 107 -5.13 -8.61 13.80
N LEU A 108 -4.55 -9.39 12.88
CA LEU A 108 -4.77 -9.15 11.46
C LEU A 108 -6.15 -9.71 11.09
N GLN A 109 -7.12 -8.82 10.92
CA GLN A 109 -8.49 -9.17 10.54
C GLN A 109 -8.75 -8.81 9.08
N THR A 110 -9.67 -9.53 8.44
CA THR A 110 -10.10 -9.25 7.07
C THR A 110 -11.20 -8.19 7.00
N CYS A 111 -11.92 -7.98 8.10
CA CYS A 111 -12.89 -6.90 8.25
C CYS A 111 -13.13 -6.53 9.72
N ILE A 112 -13.61 -5.32 9.94
CA ILE A 112 -14.08 -4.81 11.25
C ILE A 112 -15.42 -4.09 11.07
N PRO A 113 -16.18 -3.81 12.14
CA PRO A 113 -17.23 -2.80 12.11
C PRO A 113 -16.66 -1.45 11.65
N HIS A 114 -17.36 -0.75 10.76
CA HIS A 114 -16.87 0.52 10.23
C HIS A 114 -16.86 1.59 11.35
N PRO A 115 -15.71 2.26 11.61
CA PRO A 115 -15.56 3.14 12.77
C PRO A 115 -16.45 4.39 12.73
N PHE A 116 -16.86 4.82 11.53
CA PHE A 116 -17.64 6.05 11.32
C PHE A 116 -18.98 5.83 10.62
N SER A 117 -19.41 4.58 10.42
CA SER A 117 -20.65 4.28 9.69
C SER A 117 -21.34 3.07 10.29
N VAL A 118 -22.35 3.33 11.11
CA VAL A 118 -23.07 2.30 11.87
C VAL A 118 -23.71 1.28 10.92
N GLY A 119 -23.55 0.00 11.24
CA GLY A 119 -24.10 -1.12 10.45
C GLY A 119 -23.28 -1.52 9.22
N LEU A 120 -22.25 -0.76 8.85
CA LEU A 120 -21.34 -1.13 7.76
C LEU A 120 -20.10 -1.87 8.29
N LYS A 121 -19.49 -2.67 7.42
CA LYS A 121 -18.19 -3.30 7.65
C LYS A 121 -17.12 -2.59 6.82
N LEU A 122 -15.94 -2.43 7.39
CA LEU A 122 -14.75 -2.00 6.69
C LEU A 122 -13.88 -3.22 6.41
N PHE A 123 -13.64 -3.51 5.13
CA PHE A 123 -12.81 -4.63 4.68
C PHE A 123 -11.36 -4.21 4.49
N PHE A 124 -10.44 -5.13 4.74
CA PHE A 124 -9.00 -4.95 4.52
C PHE A 124 -8.50 -5.93 3.48
N SER A 125 -7.68 -5.46 2.55
CA SER A 125 -7.07 -6.31 1.54
C SER A 125 -5.68 -5.80 1.17
N PHE A 126 -4.81 -6.73 0.81
CA PHE A 126 -3.55 -6.40 0.18
C PHE A 126 -3.72 -6.37 -1.34
N ASP A 127 -2.94 -5.52 -2.01
CA ASP A 127 -2.87 -5.51 -3.46
C ASP A 127 -2.42 -6.89 -3.97
N TYR A 128 -3.34 -7.55 -4.70
CA TYR A 128 -3.14 -8.88 -5.25
C TYR A 128 -1.94 -8.95 -6.19
N CYS A 129 -1.61 -7.86 -6.90
CA CYS A 129 -0.45 -7.83 -7.79
C CYS A 129 0.85 -8.04 -6.99
N HIS A 130 0.95 -7.44 -5.81
CA HIS A 130 2.09 -7.64 -4.92
C HIS A 130 2.13 -9.05 -4.32
N LEU A 131 0.97 -9.62 -3.97
CA LEU A 131 0.90 -10.99 -3.49
C LEU A 131 1.36 -12.00 -4.55
N ILE A 132 0.87 -11.87 -5.79
CA ILE A 132 1.25 -12.74 -6.91
C ILE A 132 2.75 -12.60 -7.22
N LYS A 133 3.29 -11.37 -7.25
CA LYS A 133 4.73 -11.14 -7.44
C LYS A 133 5.56 -11.81 -6.34
N ASN A 134 5.14 -11.71 -5.09
CA ASN A 134 5.83 -12.36 -3.97
C ASN A 134 5.76 -13.88 -4.08
N ALA A 135 4.59 -14.45 -4.37
CA ALA A 135 4.41 -15.89 -4.55
C ALA A 135 5.28 -16.42 -5.69
N ARG A 136 5.32 -15.72 -6.83
CA ARG A 136 6.20 -16.03 -7.95
C ARG A 136 7.67 -16.01 -7.54
N ASN A 137 8.12 -14.97 -6.83
CA ASN A 137 9.52 -14.88 -6.41
C ASN A 137 9.88 -16.04 -5.47
N ILE A 138 9.02 -16.35 -4.49
CA ILE A 138 9.23 -17.50 -3.59
C ILE A 138 9.35 -18.80 -4.40
N PHE A 139 8.45 -19.03 -5.35
CA PHE A 139 8.50 -20.23 -6.20
C PHE A 139 9.74 -20.31 -7.10
N LEU A 140 10.25 -19.17 -7.59
CA LEU A 140 11.46 -19.14 -8.40
C LEU A 140 12.73 -19.34 -7.55
N ASP A 141 12.77 -18.75 -6.36
CA ASP A 141 13.97 -18.74 -5.52
C ASP A 141 14.07 -19.99 -4.62
N HIS A 142 12.94 -20.65 -4.35
CA HIS A 142 12.84 -21.76 -3.41
C HIS A 142 11.87 -22.85 -3.88
N ASP A 143 12.14 -24.07 -3.42
CA ASP A 143 11.20 -25.18 -3.55
C ASP A 143 10.03 -25.01 -2.56
N MET A 144 8.83 -25.35 -3.01
CA MET A 144 7.62 -25.36 -2.19
C MET A 144 7.20 -26.80 -1.89
N ALA A 145 6.64 -27.03 -0.69
CA ALA A 145 6.12 -28.34 -0.31
C ALA A 145 4.61 -28.43 -0.55
N SER A 146 4.16 -29.58 -1.04
CA SER A 146 2.77 -30.02 -1.13
C SER A 146 2.61 -31.39 -0.44
N GLU A 147 1.37 -31.84 -0.23
CA GLU A 147 1.09 -33.20 0.26
C GLU A 147 1.69 -34.27 -0.67
N ASP A 148 1.71 -34.00 -1.99
CA ASP A 148 2.20 -34.92 -3.02
C ASP A 148 3.71 -34.80 -3.32
N GLY A 149 4.44 -33.94 -2.61
CA GLY A 149 5.89 -33.77 -2.78
C GLY A 149 6.33 -32.33 -3.05
N ILE A 150 7.43 -32.18 -3.81
CA ILE A 150 8.12 -30.90 -4.00
C ILE A 150 7.67 -30.23 -5.30
N ILE A 151 7.23 -28.98 -5.19
CA ILE A 151 6.94 -28.08 -6.30
C ILE A 151 8.18 -27.19 -6.51
N SER A 152 8.88 -27.37 -7.63
CA SER A 152 10.13 -26.66 -7.93
C SER A 152 10.05 -25.89 -9.25
N ALA A 153 10.64 -24.70 -9.30
CA ALA A 153 10.80 -23.95 -10.55
C ALA A 153 11.85 -24.57 -11.50
N ASN A 154 12.63 -25.57 -11.06
CA ASN A 154 13.61 -26.25 -11.92
C ASN A 154 12.95 -26.88 -13.15
N TYR A 155 11.78 -27.51 -13.00
CA TYR A 155 11.04 -28.08 -14.12
C TYR A 155 10.67 -27.04 -15.18
N LEU A 156 10.36 -25.80 -14.76
CA LEU A 156 10.08 -24.71 -15.70
C LEU A 156 11.35 -24.20 -16.40
N ARG A 157 12.50 -24.20 -15.71
CA ARG A 157 13.79 -23.84 -16.31
C ARG A 157 14.20 -24.85 -17.36
N GLU A 158 14.13 -26.14 -17.03
CA GLU A 158 14.42 -27.24 -17.96
C GLU A 158 13.48 -27.19 -19.17
N LEU A 159 12.17 -27.00 -18.94
CA LEU A 159 11.21 -26.86 -20.03
C LEU A 159 11.53 -25.64 -20.92
N ALA A 160 11.92 -24.52 -20.33
CA ALA A 160 12.30 -23.32 -21.07
C ALA A 160 13.57 -23.53 -21.91
N GLU A 161 14.56 -24.26 -21.39
CA GLU A 161 15.78 -24.64 -22.12
C GLU A 161 15.46 -25.57 -23.30
N ILE A 162 14.63 -26.61 -23.07
CA ILE A 162 14.16 -27.51 -24.13
C ILE A 162 13.45 -26.71 -25.23
N GLN A 163 12.51 -25.83 -24.86
CA GLN A 163 11.77 -24.99 -25.80
C GLN A 163 12.67 -23.99 -26.54
N GLY A 164 13.69 -23.45 -25.89
CA GLY A 164 14.67 -22.56 -26.49
C GLY A 164 15.47 -23.20 -27.62
N ASN A 165 15.70 -24.51 -27.53
CA ASN A 165 16.44 -25.31 -28.50
C ASN A 165 15.57 -25.93 -29.61
N LEU A 166 14.25 -25.71 -29.58
CA LEU A 166 13.36 -26.22 -30.64
C LEU A 166 13.57 -25.42 -31.94
N VAL A 167 13.82 -26.15 -33.03
CA VAL A 167 13.92 -25.59 -34.40
C VAL A 167 12.61 -24.93 -34.83
N VAL A 168 11.49 -25.52 -34.43
CA VAL A 168 10.15 -24.98 -34.66
C VAL A 168 9.60 -24.45 -33.34
N LYS A 169 9.47 -23.12 -33.26
CA LYS A 169 8.88 -22.48 -32.08
C LYS A 169 7.36 -22.65 -32.11
N PRO A 170 6.73 -23.04 -31.00
CA PRO A 170 5.27 -23.03 -30.92
C PRO A 170 4.75 -21.61 -31.16
N VAL A 171 3.68 -21.50 -31.95
CA VAL A 171 3.03 -20.22 -32.25
C VAL A 171 2.58 -19.60 -30.92
N ARG A 172 2.97 -18.34 -30.68
CA ARG A 172 2.47 -17.57 -29.52
C ARG A 172 0.98 -17.33 -29.74
N TYR A 173 0.14 -17.91 -28.89
CA TYR A 173 -1.28 -17.57 -28.79
C TYR A 173 -1.45 -16.34 -27.91
#